data_AF-A0A9E0KBL3-F1
#
_entry.id   AF-A0A9E0KBL3-F1
#
_cell.length_a   1.000
_cell.length_b   1.000
_cell.length_c   1.000
_cell.angle_alpha   90.00
_cell.angle_beta   90.00
_cell.angle_gamma   90.00
#
_symmetry.space_group_name_H-M   'P 1'
#
loop_
_entity.id
_entity.type
_entity.pdbx_description
1 polymer ?
#
loop_
_entity_poly.entity_id
_entity_poly.type
_entity_poly.pdbx_seq_one_letter_code
_entity_poly.pdbx_strand_id
1 'polypeptide(L)' 'VTHSIEESIYLADRIVVMTYRPGTVKRDQRVTMPRPRDPASAEFNELKRELGRLVMEEQERHAAAELRLAVVD' A
#
# COMPACT_ATOMS: atom_id res chain seq x y z
N VAL A 1 -7.54 -8.68 0.68
CA VAL A 1 -6.13 -8.60 0.24
C VAL A 1 -6.14 -8.57 -1.27
N THR A 2 -5.52 -7.57 -1.88
CA THR A 2 -5.48 -7.41 -3.34
C THR A 2 -4.09 -6.92 -3.75
N HIS A 3 -3.74 -7.13 -5.01
CA HIS A 3 -2.52 -6.60 -5.63
C HIS A 3 -2.77 -5.22 -6.28
N SER A 4 -4.02 -4.74 -6.29
CA SER A 4 -4.40 -3.47 -6.90
C SER A 4 -4.70 -2.39 -5.86
N ILE A 5 -3.88 -1.32 -5.89
CA ILE A 5 -4.12 -0.13 -5.07
C ILE A 5 -5.40 0.58 -5.53
N GLU A 6 -5.64 0.65 -6.83
CA GLU A 6 -6.84 1.29 -7.38
C GLU A 6 -8.11 0.57 -6.93
N GLU A 7 -8.15 -0.76 -6.99
CA GLU A 7 -9.28 -1.55 -6.51
C GLU A 7 -9.52 -1.32 -5.01
N SER A 8 -8.44 -1.24 -4.23
CA SER A 8 -8.51 -0.96 -2.79
C SER A 8 -9.18 0.38 -2.50
N ILE A 9 -8.78 1.43 -3.22
CA ILE A 9 -9.36 2.78 -3.06
C ILE A 9 -10.79 2.81 -3.59
N TYR A 10 -11.07 2.15 -4.71
CA TYR A 10 -12.38 2.17 -5.34
C TYR A 10 -13.45 1.45 -4.50
N LEU A 11 -13.11 0.33 -3.85
CA LEU A 11 -14.07 -0.52 -3.16
C LEU A 11 -14.11 -0.35 -1.64
N ALA A 12 -12.96 -0.18 -0.98
CA ALA A 12 -12.88 -0.31 0.48
C ALA A 12 -13.23 0.98 1.22
N ASP A 13 -13.78 0.87 2.43
CA ASP A 13 -13.95 2.01 3.36
C ASP A 13 -12.74 2.18 4.30
N ARG A 14 -11.90 1.14 4.37
CA ARG A 14 -10.67 1.07 5.15
C ARG A 14 -9.64 0.22 4.42
N ILE A 15 -8.41 0.72 4.33
CA ILE A 15 -7.28 0.08 3.68
C ILE A 15 -6.18 -0.09 4.74
N VAL A 16 -5.68 -1.30 4.90
CA VAL A 16 -4.57 -1.61 5.83
C VAL A 16 -3.35 -1.99 4.99
N VAL A 17 -2.27 -1.23 5.13
CA VAL A 17 -0.96 -1.56 4.55
C VAL A 17 -0.14 -2.29 5.60
N MET A 18 0.45 -3.43 5.22
CA MET A 18 1.25 -4.25 6.12
C MET A 18 2.73 -4.14 5.77
N THR A 19 3.60 -4.25 6.79
CA THR A 19 5.05 -4.36 6.58
C THR A 19 5.44 -5.75 6.11
N TYR A 20 6.57 -5.83 5.41
CA TYR A 20 7.26 -7.11 5.22
C TYR A 20 7.92 -7.56 6.54
N ARG A 21 8.02 -8.88 6.73
CA ARG A 21 8.54 -9.62 7.90
C ARG A 21 9.33 -8.75 8.91
N PRO A 22 8.87 -8.63 10.17
CA PRO A 22 7.61 -9.17 10.70
C PRO A 22 6.38 -8.48 10.10
N GLY A 23 5.30 -9.22 9.89
CA GLY A 23 4.05 -8.70 9.34
C GLY A 23 3.30 -7.85 10.37
N THR A 24 3.43 -6.53 10.30
CA THR A 24 2.78 -5.58 11.21
C THR A 24 1.98 -4.55 10.42
N VAL A 25 1.06 -3.84 11.08
CA VAL A 25 0.31 -2.76 10.42
C VAL A 25 1.24 -1.57 10.22
N LYS A 26 1.57 -1.26 8.96
CA LYS A 26 2.31 -0.05 8.59
C LYS A 26 1.40 1.17 8.57
N ARG A 27 0.20 1.02 8.02
CA ARG A 27 -0.78 2.09 7.87
C ARG A 27 -2.19 1.54 7.96
N ASP A 28 -3.03 2.27 8.67
CA ASP A 28 -4.48 2.11 8.67
C ASP A 28 -5.11 3.37 8.07
N GLN A 29 -5.71 3.25 6.90
CA GLN A 29 -6.21 4.36 6.11
C GLN A 29 -7.72 4.24 5.91
N ARG A 30 -8.47 5.21 6.45
CA ARG A 30 -9.90 5.36 6.17
C ARG A 30 -10.11 6.02 4.81
N VAL A 31 -11.06 5.53 4.02
CA VAL A 31 -11.45 6.14 2.74
C VAL A 31 -12.76 6.89 2.95
N THR A 32 -12.71 8.23 2.91
CA THR A 32 -13.87 9.10 3.17
C THR A 32 -14.62 9.52 1.90
N MET A 33 -14.03 9.27 0.73
CA MET A 33 -14.66 9.55 -0.57
C MET A 33 -16.02 8.84 -0.70
N PRO A 34 -17.10 9.57 -1.04
CA PRO A 34 -18.41 8.99 -1.26
C PRO A 34 -18.40 8.06 -2.48
N ARG A 35 -19.33 7.08 -2.51
CA ARG A 35 -19.54 6.21 -3.67
C ARG A 35 -20.60 6.81 -4.61
N PRO A 36 -20.49 6.66 -5.94
CA PRO A 36 -19.36 6.05 -6.66
C PRO A 36 -18.12 6.95 -6.64
N ARG A 37 -16.94 6.34 -6.47
CA ARG A 37 -15.66 7.07 -6.42
C ARG A 37 -15.20 7.36 -7.84
N ASP A 38 -14.71 8.58 -8.07
CA ASP A 38 -14.13 8.98 -9.35
C ASP A 38 -12.61 8.72 -9.36
N PRO A 39 -12.11 7.75 -10.16
CA PRO A 39 -10.68 7.48 -10.28
C PRO A 39 -9.87 8.65 -10.88
N ALA A 40 -10.53 9.56 -11.60
CA ALA A 40 -9.89 10.76 -12.16
C ALA A 40 -9.79 11.90 -11.15
N SER A 41 -10.47 11.82 -10.00
CA SER A 41 -10.46 12.88 -9.00
C SER A 41 -9.07 13.07 -8.39
N ALA A 42 -8.78 14.31 -7.96
CA ALA A 42 -7.51 14.65 -7.33
C ALA A 42 -7.30 13.86 -6.02
N GLU A 43 -8.36 13.73 -5.20
CA GLU A 43 -8.34 13.00 -3.93
C GLU A 43 -8.00 11.52 -4.13
N PHE A 44 -8.62 10.87 -5.12
CA PHE A 44 -8.31 9.47 -5.45
C PHE A 44 -6.85 9.31 -5.87
N ASN A 45 -6.37 10.19 -6.75
CA ASN A 45 -5.01 10.14 -7.25
C ASN A 45 -3.96 10.44 -6.17
N GLU A 46 -4.27 11.32 -5.23
CA GLU A 46 -3.42 11.59 -4.07
C GLU A 46 -3.29 10.37 -3.16
N LEU A 47 -4.42 9.76 -2.80
CA LEU A 47 -4.42 8.55 -2.00
C LEU A 47 -3.71 7.39 -2.70
N LYS A 48 -3.88 7.27 -4.03
CA LYS A 48 -3.17 6.27 -4.85
C LYS A 48 -1.66 6.45 -4.79
N ARG A 49 -1.15 7.68 -4.94
CA ARG A 49 0.28 7.97 -4.84
C ARG A 49 0.83 7.63 -3.46
N GLU A 50 0.10 7.99 -2.41
CA GLU A 50 0.51 7.74 -1.03
C GLU A 50 0.58 6.24 -0.71
N LEU A 51 -0.48 5.49 -1.02
CA LEU A 51 -0.48 4.04 -0.83
C LEU A 51 0.60 3.35 -1.70
N GLY A 52 0.81 3.84 -2.92
CA GLY A 52 1.86 3.36 -3.83
C GLY A 52 3.24 3.48 -3.21
N ARG A 53 3.56 4.65 -2.66
CA ARG A 53 4.83 4.90 -1.95
C ARG A 53 5.02 3.94 -0.78
N LEU A 54 4.01 3.76 0.08
CA LEU A 54 4.10 2.88 1.24
C LEU A 54 4.38 1.42 0.85
N VAL A 55 3.75 0.94 -0.23
CA VAL A 55 3.94 -0.42 -0.75
C VAL A 55 5.33 -0.56 -1.39
N MET A 56 5.78 0.42 -2.18
CA MET A 56 7.11 0.43 -2.80
C MET A 56 8.21 0.37 -1.74
N GLU A 57 8.12 1.17 -0.68
CA GLU A 57 9.07 1.13 0.45
C GLU A 57 9.18 -0.27 1.08
N GLU A 58 8.06 -1.00 1.19
CA GLU A 58 8.08 -2.37 1.73
C GLU A 58 8.67 -3.38 0.74
N GLN A 59 8.47 -3.19 -0.56
CA GLN A 59 9.12 -4.01 -1.58
C GLN A 59 10.64 -3.80 -1.59
N GLU A 60 11.10 -2.56 -1.48
CA GLU A 60 12.53 -2.22 -1.40
C GLU A 60 13.16 -2.78 -0.12
N ARG A 61 12.49 -2.63 1.02
CA ARG A 61 12.94 -3.20 2.29
C ARG A 61 13.06 -4.73 2.22
N HIS A 62 12.10 -5.39 1.59
CA HIS A 62 12.15 -6.84 1.34
C HIS A 62 13.37 -7.21 0.48
N ALA A 63 13.55 -6.54 -0.67
CA ALA A 63 14.68 -6.81 -1.57
C ALA A 63 16.03 -6.61 -0.87
N ALA A 64 16.17 -5.55 -0.08
CA ALA A 64 17.39 -5.28 0.69
C ALA A 64 17.64 -6.34 1.80
N ALA A 65 16.58 -6.85 2.43
CA ALA A 65 16.70 -7.89 3.45
C ALA A 65 17.12 -9.24 2.85
N GLU A 66 16.53 -9.63 1.72
CA GLU A 66 16.90 -10.84 0.97
C GLU A 66 18.36 -10.77 0.50
N LEU A 67 18.80 -9.62 -0.03
CA LEU A 67 20.20 -9.43 -0.42
C LEU A 67 21.16 -9.57 0.76
N ARG A 68 20.81 -9.03 1.94
CA ARG A 68 21.63 -9.18 3.14
C ARG A 68 21.74 -10.62 3.60
N LEU A 69 20.65 -11.39 3.55
CA LEU A 69 20.66 -12.81 3.91
C LEU A 69 21.57 -13.59 2.95
N ALA A 70 21.48 -13.33 1.65
CA ALA A 70 22.29 -14.01 0.64
C ALA A 70 23.80 -13.69 0.68
N VAL A 71 24.22 -12.61 1.37
CA VAL A 71 25.64 -12.20 1.49
C VAL A 71 26.28 -12.68 2.81
N VAL A 72 25.45 -13.10 3.77
CA VAL A 72 25.91 -13.57 5.09
C VAL A 72 26.07 -15.10 5.15
N ASP A 73 25.53 -15.83 4.16
CA ASP A 73 25.82 -17.24 3.87
C ASP A 73 27.05 -17.40 2.96
#